data_AF-A0A7Z9LW49-F1
#
_entry.id   AF-A0A7Z9LW49-F1
#
_cell.length_a   1.000
_cell.length_b   1.000
_cell.length_c   1.000
_cell.angle_alpha   90.00
_cell.angle_beta   90.00
_cell.angle_gamma   90.00
#
_symmetry.space_group_name_H-M   'P 1'
#
loop_
_entity.id
_entity.type
_entity.pdbx_description
1 polymer ?
#
loop_
_entity_poly.entity_id
_entity_poly.type
_entity_poly.pdbx_seq_one_letter_code
_entity_poly.pdbx_strand_id
1 'polypeptide(L)'
;YEHFHYHCDVLVVGGGISGLYAAKLLAKSNLKVLVIEQSPELGGQYFNTDLFKTHEVIIKELEEQNNKDNLKIIKNSTVFAYMHSNYLLACQKINHQKIRQIIWKIRATKVVLAAGSIERFLTFDNNDRPGIMLANSARKYQNHYFTKDVKKIVIFSNNDTAYQTAIDFFYKQEVEVQAIIDVRKNSNGDLVKKAKELGIKIFFNHAVIDTKGRKKINSVIISELNESLDKTIGKSKELSCDLLCVSGGWTPTVHLFSQSKGKLFYRESDATFIPEKSFQNEISIGACNGTFELDEILKETHTKISGLLTEFGKKIDEESRLSSEKIFYDKLKHLWIVPSNKHFGKTKMFVDFQNDVTAKDIKLALREGYRSIEHIKRYTTTGMATDQGKIGNINALGIISKLSGIPVHELGTTTFRLPYTPVTFGALAGRHIKEFFDVERTTPIHQWHVDNGAEFENVGQWKRAWYYPKENEDMHQAVNREVKATRDGIGILDASTLGKIDIKGRDASEFLNRVYTNAWSKLEIGKCRYGLMLGDDGMVIDDGVTSRLEENHFVMTTTTGNAASVMSKLEDWLQTEWPELKVYLTSVTEQFATISINGPCAPQ
;
A
#
# COMPACT_ATOMS: atom_id res chain seq x y z
N TYR A 1 8.80 9.50 13.16
CA TYR A 1 7.83 8.75 12.34
C TYR A 1 6.87 8.10 13.30
N GLU A 2 5.58 8.01 12.96
CA GLU A 2 4.56 7.47 13.88
C GLU A 2 3.68 6.45 13.17
N HIS A 3 3.09 5.55 13.95
CA HIS A 3 2.02 4.66 13.49
C HIS A 3 0.72 5.01 14.22
N PHE A 4 -0.40 4.93 13.51
CA PHE A 4 -1.71 5.18 14.09
C PHE A 4 -2.68 4.08 13.69
N HIS A 5 -3.44 3.55 14.65
CA HIS A 5 -4.42 2.48 14.40
C HIS A 5 -5.83 3.09 14.38
N TYR A 6 -6.65 2.72 13.39
CA TYR A 6 -7.99 3.26 13.25
C TYR A 6 -9.00 2.22 12.77
N HIS A 7 -10.18 2.23 13.38
CA HIS A 7 -11.33 1.44 12.96
C HIS A 7 -12.44 2.36 12.43
N CYS A 8 -13.06 1.96 11.33
CA CYS A 8 -14.18 2.66 10.71
C CYS A 8 -15.21 1.66 10.14
N ASP A 9 -16.45 2.11 9.98
CA ASP A 9 -17.47 1.31 9.29
C ASP A 9 -17.15 1.26 7.80
N VAL A 10 -16.81 2.41 7.22
CA VAL A 10 -16.50 2.50 5.79
C VAL A 10 -15.24 3.32 5.55
N LEU A 11 -14.27 2.72 4.85
CA LEU A 11 -13.11 3.42 4.30
C LEU A 11 -13.38 3.77 2.84
N VAL A 12 -13.30 5.06 2.50
CA VAL A 12 -13.31 5.55 1.13
C VAL A 12 -11.88 5.90 0.69
N VAL A 13 -11.41 5.27 -0.39
CA VAL A 13 -10.06 5.48 -0.93
C VAL A 13 -10.14 6.35 -2.17
N GLY A 14 -9.71 7.60 -2.04
CA GLY A 14 -9.77 8.63 -3.09
C GLY A 14 -10.79 9.72 -2.77
N GLY A 15 -10.34 10.97 -2.79
CA GLY A 15 -11.11 12.20 -2.59
C GLY A 15 -11.52 12.87 -3.90
N GLY A 16 -11.69 12.10 -4.99
CA GLY A 16 -12.35 12.57 -6.21
C GLY A 16 -13.87 12.64 -6.06
N ILE A 17 -14.58 13.10 -7.10
CA ILE A 17 -16.04 13.31 -7.04
C ILE A 17 -16.83 12.06 -6.61
N SER A 18 -16.49 10.87 -7.10
CA SER A 18 -17.16 9.62 -6.71
C SER A 18 -16.94 9.29 -5.24
N GLY A 19 -15.70 9.42 -4.75
CA GLY A 19 -15.34 9.17 -3.36
C GLY A 19 -15.98 10.18 -2.40
N LEU A 20 -15.95 11.47 -2.75
CA LEU A 20 -16.59 12.52 -1.94
C LEU A 20 -18.10 12.35 -1.91
N TYR A 21 -18.73 12.02 -3.04
CA TYR A 21 -20.16 11.77 -3.08
C TYR A 21 -20.53 10.54 -2.24
N ALA A 22 -19.77 9.44 -2.35
CA ALA A 22 -19.93 8.29 -1.47
C ALA A 22 -19.79 8.67 0.00
N ALA A 23 -18.75 9.43 0.37
CA ALA A 23 -18.52 9.86 1.74
C ALA A 23 -19.70 10.69 2.29
N LYS A 24 -20.26 11.62 1.49
CA LYS A 24 -21.44 12.41 1.86
C LYS A 24 -22.66 11.52 2.15
N LEU A 25 -22.95 10.59 1.26
CA LEU A 25 -24.09 9.67 1.43
C LEU A 25 -23.93 8.80 2.68
N LEU A 26 -22.72 8.28 2.91
CA LEU A 26 -22.42 7.42 4.06
C LEU A 26 -22.43 8.18 5.39
N ALA A 27 -21.85 9.38 5.42
CA ALA A 27 -21.80 10.22 6.61
C ALA A 27 -23.21 10.67 7.05
N LYS A 28 -24.10 10.99 6.11
CA LYS A 28 -25.50 11.30 6.42
C LYS A 28 -26.26 10.13 7.06
N SER A 29 -25.87 8.89 6.79
CA SER A 29 -26.45 7.70 7.43
C SER A 29 -25.89 7.39 8.83
N ASN A 30 -25.09 8.30 9.39
CA ASN A 30 -24.43 8.18 10.70
C ASN A 30 -23.45 6.99 10.81
N LEU A 31 -22.82 6.61 9.70
CA LEU A 31 -21.72 5.64 9.70
C LEU A 31 -20.40 6.36 10.00
N LYS A 32 -19.46 5.65 10.65
CA LYS A 32 -18.09 6.13 10.87
C LYS A 32 -17.28 5.99 9.59
N VAL A 33 -17.14 7.08 8.84
CA VAL A 33 -16.48 7.15 7.54
C VAL A 33 -15.07 7.70 7.66
N LEU A 34 -14.11 7.02 7.05
CA LEU A 34 -12.76 7.52 6.82
C LEU A 34 -12.54 7.74 5.33
N VAL A 35 -12.13 8.93 4.92
CA VAL A 35 -11.69 9.24 3.55
C VAL A 35 -10.19 9.45 3.55
N ILE A 36 -9.48 8.74 2.67
CA ILE A 36 -8.04 8.92 2.46
C ILE A 36 -7.79 9.47 1.06
N GLU A 37 -7.14 10.62 0.96
CA GLU A 37 -6.77 11.27 -0.30
C GLU A 37 -5.26 11.53 -0.35
N GLN A 38 -4.63 11.17 -1.48
CA GLN A 38 -3.19 11.29 -1.68
C GLN A 38 -2.71 12.73 -1.88
N SER A 39 -3.59 13.59 -2.39
CA SER A 39 -3.33 15.00 -2.71
C SER A 39 -3.58 15.90 -1.50
N PRO A 40 -3.01 17.12 -1.49
CA PRO A 40 -3.37 18.13 -0.48
C PRO A 40 -4.81 18.66 -0.65
N GLU A 41 -5.32 18.65 -1.87
CA GLU A 41 -6.65 19.14 -2.25
C GLU A 41 -7.63 18.00 -2.55
N LEU A 42 -8.91 18.24 -2.28
CA LEU A 42 -10.01 17.34 -2.65
C LEU A 42 -10.54 17.70 -4.05
N GLY A 43 -11.25 16.76 -4.69
CA GLY A 43 -11.91 16.95 -6.00
C GLY A 43 -11.27 16.20 -7.15
N GLY A 44 -10.08 15.61 -6.95
CA GLY A 44 -9.40 14.80 -7.96
C GLY A 44 -9.18 15.55 -9.28
N GLN A 45 -9.52 14.93 -10.41
CA GLN A 45 -9.30 15.51 -11.75
C GLN A 45 -10.11 16.77 -12.05
N TYR A 46 -11.19 17.01 -11.30
CA TYR A 46 -12.05 18.16 -11.54
C TYR A 46 -11.61 19.40 -10.75
N PHE A 47 -10.63 19.30 -9.85
CA PHE A 47 -10.16 20.45 -9.06
C PHE A 47 -9.82 21.67 -9.94
N ASN A 48 -10.30 22.86 -9.56
CA ASN A 48 -10.14 24.13 -10.30
C ASN A 48 -10.66 24.14 -11.75
N THR A 49 -11.63 23.29 -12.09
CA THR A 49 -12.36 23.36 -13.38
C THR A 49 -13.74 24.01 -13.21
N ASP A 50 -14.43 24.41 -14.29
CA ASP A 50 -15.80 24.92 -14.15
C ASP A 50 -16.78 23.86 -13.63
N LEU A 51 -16.53 22.57 -13.94
CA LEU A 51 -17.23 21.43 -13.35
C LEU A 51 -16.94 21.25 -11.84
N PHE A 52 -15.84 21.80 -11.33
CA PHE A 52 -15.58 21.85 -9.89
C PHE A 52 -16.55 22.77 -9.20
N LYS A 53 -16.77 23.97 -9.76
CA LYS A 53 -17.54 25.04 -9.14
C LYS A 53 -18.98 24.61 -8.87
N THR A 54 -19.52 23.73 -9.71
CA THR A 54 -20.85 23.15 -9.52
C THR A 54 -20.94 22.15 -8.36
N HIS A 55 -19.81 21.59 -7.91
CA HIS A 55 -19.73 20.60 -6.83
C HIS A 55 -18.91 21.07 -5.62
N GLU A 56 -18.39 22.30 -5.65
CA GLU A 56 -17.56 22.90 -4.59
C GLU A 56 -18.29 22.92 -3.25
N VAL A 57 -19.62 23.06 -3.27
CA VAL A 57 -20.49 23.02 -2.09
C VAL A 57 -20.30 21.72 -1.31
N ILE A 58 -20.17 20.57 -1.99
CA ILE A 58 -20.00 19.26 -1.33
C ILE A 58 -18.65 19.19 -0.63
N ILE A 59 -17.60 19.73 -1.26
CA ILE A 59 -16.26 19.72 -0.69
C ILE A 59 -16.23 20.59 0.56
N LYS A 60 -16.79 21.80 0.49
CA LYS A 60 -16.92 22.69 1.65
C LYS A 60 -17.72 22.04 2.78
N GLU A 61 -18.88 21.45 2.46
CA GLU A 61 -19.71 20.74 3.44
C GLU A 61 -18.94 19.59 4.13
N LEU A 62 -18.23 18.76 3.35
CA LEU A 62 -17.44 17.66 3.90
C LEU A 62 -16.22 18.13 4.69
N GLU A 63 -15.56 19.20 4.28
CA GLU A 63 -14.44 19.79 5.02
C GLU A 63 -14.92 20.44 6.33
N GLU A 64 -16.09 21.07 6.36
CA GLU A 64 -16.73 21.60 7.59
C GLU A 64 -17.21 20.48 8.52
N GLN A 65 -17.59 19.33 7.98
CA GLN A 65 -17.95 18.13 8.74
C GLN A 65 -16.73 17.30 9.16
N ASN A 66 -15.54 17.59 8.62
CA ASN A 66 -14.34 16.85 8.95
C ASN A 66 -14.01 17.01 10.44
N ASN A 67 -13.94 15.89 11.17
CA ASN A 67 -13.79 15.79 12.62
C ASN A 67 -15.08 16.05 13.45
N LYS A 68 -16.26 16.10 12.83
CA LYS A 68 -17.51 15.79 13.53
C LYS A 68 -17.62 14.26 13.69
N ASP A 69 -18.38 13.79 14.68
CA ASP A 69 -18.27 12.45 15.32
C ASP A 69 -18.15 11.23 14.38
N ASN A 70 -18.62 11.31 13.13
CA ASN A 70 -18.68 10.18 12.21
C ASN A 70 -17.96 10.37 10.86
N LEU A 71 -17.28 11.49 10.59
CA LEU A 71 -16.52 11.70 9.34
C LEU A 71 -15.10 12.19 9.62
N LYS A 72 -14.12 11.49 9.03
CA LYS A 72 -12.71 11.87 9.06
C LYS A 72 -12.10 11.84 7.66
N ILE A 73 -11.47 12.93 7.24
CA ILE A 73 -10.79 13.07 5.95
C ILE A 73 -9.31 13.33 6.21
N ILE A 74 -8.46 12.45 5.67
CA ILE A 74 -7.00 12.54 5.77
C ILE A 74 -6.41 12.75 4.38
N LYS A 75 -5.90 13.97 4.16
CA LYS A 75 -5.25 14.41 2.91
C LYS A 75 -3.75 14.09 2.95
N ASN A 76 -3.04 14.32 1.85
CA ASN A 76 -1.60 14.00 1.71
C ASN A 76 -1.26 12.55 2.10
N SER A 77 -2.18 11.63 1.85
CA SER A 77 -2.15 10.27 2.38
C SER A 77 -2.44 9.24 1.31
N THR A 78 -1.48 8.36 1.04
CA THR A 78 -1.64 7.32 0.03
C THR A 78 -1.95 5.99 0.70
N VAL A 79 -3.12 5.40 0.43
CA VAL A 79 -3.37 3.99 0.73
C VAL A 79 -2.46 3.15 -0.18
N PHE A 80 -1.48 2.49 0.42
CA PHE A 80 -0.43 1.81 -0.34
C PHE A 80 -0.52 0.28 -0.29
N ALA A 81 -1.22 -0.28 0.69
CA ALA A 81 -1.41 -1.72 0.81
C ALA A 81 -2.85 -2.05 1.21
N TYR A 82 -3.43 -3.04 0.53
CA TYR A 82 -4.69 -3.68 0.90
C TYR A 82 -4.42 -5.15 1.25
N MET A 83 -4.60 -5.50 2.52
CA MET A 83 -4.37 -6.82 3.09
C MET A 83 -5.69 -7.51 3.51
N HIS A 84 -5.54 -8.69 4.12
CA HIS A 84 -6.64 -9.57 4.50
C HIS A 84 -7.65 -8.92 5.47
N SER A 85 -8.93 -9.27 5.26
CA SER A 85 -10.06 -8.91 6.11
C SER A 85 -10.24 -7.39 6.27
N ASN A 86 -10.12 -6.63 5.17
CA ASN A 86 -10.26 -5.17 5.18
C ASN A 86 -9.26 -4.46 6.10
N TYR A 87 -8.01 -4.95 6.10
CA TYR A 87 -6.87 -4.26 6.71
C TYR A 87 -6.08 -3.47 5.66
N LEU A 88 -5.97 -2.17 5.82
CA LEU A 88 -5.32 -1.29 4.85
C LEU A 88 -4.25 -0.44 5.52
N LEU A 89 -3.17 -0.18 4.79
CA LEU A 89 -2.12 0.73 5.23
C LEU A 89 -2.13 1.99 4.37
N ALA A 90 -2.11 3.14 5.03
CA ALA A 90 -1.90 4.42 4.36
C ALA A 90 -0.66 5.14 4.91
N CYS A 91 0.05 5.87 4.06
CA CYS A 91 1.19 6.67 4.45
C CYS A 91 0.85 8.15 4.26
N GLN A 92 0.69 8.86 5.37
CA GLN A 92 0.45 10.29 5.41
C GLN A 92 1.76 11.06 5.47
N LYS A 93 1.90 12.06 4.60
CA LYS A 93 3.00 13.04 4.65
C LYS A 93 2.54 14.24 5.48
N ILE A 94 3.25 14.50 6.59
CA ILE A 94 2.97 15.63 7.49
C ILE A 94 4.01 16.74 7.27
N ASN A 95 5.28 16.38 7.11
CA ASN A 95 6.40 17.32 6.91
C ASN A 95 6.44 18.48 7.94
N HIS A 96 6.14 18.20 9.21
CA HIS A 96 6.20 19.14 10.32
C HIS A 96 7.41 18.83 11.23
N GLN A 97 7.87 19.82 12.02
CA GLN A 97 9.16 19.80 12.74
C GLN A 97 9.46 18.54 13.59
N LYS A 98 8.44 17.81 14.07
CA LYS A 98 8.63 16.60 14.91
C LYS A 98 8.20 15.29 14.23
N ILE A 99 7.33 15.34 13.21
CA ILE A 99 6.77 14.16 12.55
C ILE A 99 6.79 14.37 11.04
N ARG A 100 7.58 13.55 10.34
CA ARG A 100 7.68 13.57 8.88
C ARG A 100 6.52 12.83 8.21
N GLN A 101 6.28 11.58 8.62
CA GLN A 101 5.24 10.71 8.07
C GLN A 101 4.56 9.88 9.16
N ILE A 102 3.29 9.53 8.92
CA ILE A 102 2.47 8.65 9.76
C ILE A 102 1.99 7.46 8.92
N ILE A 103 2.18 6.23 9.43
CA ILE A 103 1.53 5.04 8.86
C ILE A 103 0.21 4.81 9.58
N TRP A 104 -0.88 4.89 8.82
CA TRP A 104 -2.21 4.54 9.28
C TRP A 104 -2.46 3.05 9.06
N LYS A 105 -2.82 2.34 10.12
CA LYS A 105 -3.21 0.94 10.17
C LYS A 105 -4.72 0.87 10.33
N ILE A 106 -5.42 0.69 9.23
CA ILE A 106 -6.88 0.87 9.15
C ILE A 106 -7.56 -0.48 9.07
N ARG A 107 -8.54 -0.72 9.93
CA ARG A 107 -9.48 -1.84 9.82
C ARG A 107 -10.86 -1.28 9.49
N ALA A 108 -11.42 -1.68 8.36
CA ALA A 108 -12.73 -1.20 7.92
C ALA A 108 -13.75 -2.34 7.82
N THR A 109 -15.02 -2.12 8.16
CA THR A 109 -16.07 -3.11 7.90
C THR A 109 -16.31 -3.25 6.40
N LYS A 110 -16.38 -2.13 5.68
CA LYS A 110 -16.49 -2.05 4.21
C LYS A 110 -15.46 -1.10 3.61
N VAL A 111 -15.05 -1.35 2.38
CA VAL A 111 -14.13 -0.48 1.63
C VAL A 111 -14.79 -0.01 0.34
N VAL A 112 -14.72 1.29 0.06
CA VAL A 112 -15.13 1.91 -1.19
C VAL A 112 -13.88 2.39 -1.91
N LEU A 113 -13.55 1.74 -3.02
CA LEU A 113 -12.44 2.14 -3.89
C LEU A 113 -12.95 3.18 -4.90
N ALA A 114 -12.40 4.39 -4.81
CA ALA A 114 -12.67 5.52 -5.69
C ALA A 114 -11.37 6.10 -6.26
N ALA A 115 -10.42 5.22 -6.61
CA ALA A 115 -9.03 5.53 -6.92
C ALA A 115 -8.80 6.17 -8.32
N GLY A 116 -9.88 6.48 -9.04
CA GLY A 116 -9.83 7.12 -10.36
C GLY A 116 -9.18 6.26 -11.45
N SER A 117 -8.64 6.92 -12.46
CA SER A 117 -7.92 6.32 -13.58
C SER A 117 -6.70 7.16 -13.96
N ILE A 118 -5.77 6.55 -14.70
CA ILE A 118 -4.52 7.17 -15.16
C ILE A 118 -4.58 7.28 -16.69
N GLU A 119 -4.29 8.47 -17.23
CA GLU A 119 -4.26 8.68 -18.67
C GLU A 119 -3.09 7.93 -19.32
N ARG A 120 -3.33 7.34 -20.48
CA ARG A 120 -2.33 6.65 -21.30
C ARG A 120 -1.73 7.60 -22.32
N PHE A 121 -0.48 7.36 -22.71
CA PHE A 121 0.12 7.98 -23.88
C PHE A 121 -0.17 7.13 -25.15
N LEU A 122 0.22 7.64 -26.31
CA LEU A 122 0.26 6.89 -27.57
C LEU A 122 1.72 6.61 -27.95
N THR A 123 2.01 5.42 -28.46
CA THR A 123 3.37 4.98 -28.76
C THR A 123 3.77 5.35 -30.20
N PHE A 124 4.61 6.37 -30.37
CA PHE A 124 5.09 6.88 -31.66
C PHE A 124 6.60 7.19 -31.61
N ASP A 125 7.20 7.49 -32.76
CA ASP A 125 8.65 7.72 -32.84
C ASP A 125 9.06 9.01 -32.10
N ASN A 126 10.13 8.95 -31.30
CA ASN A 126 10.65 10.03 -30.46
C ASN A 126 9.56 10.65 -29.56
N ASN A 127 8.81 9.81 -28.84
CA ASN A 127 7.74 10.21 -27.94
C ASN A 127 8.20 10.59 -26.50
N ASP A 128 9.51 10.71 -26.26
CA ASP A 128 10.13 10.95 -24.95
C ASP A 128 10.66 12.38 -24.75
N ARG A 129 10.62 13.24 -25.78
CA ARG A 129 11.25 14.56 -25.72
C ARG A 129 10.65 15.44 -24.62
N PRO A 130 11.46 16.29 -23.95
CA PRO A 130 10.95 17.34 -23.08
C PRO A 130 9.97 18.25 -23.83
N GLY A 131 8.79 18.46 -23.24
CA GLY A 131 7.65 19.13 -23.89
C GLY A 131 6.61 18.16 -24.46
N ILE A 132 6.78 16.85 -24.31
CA ILE A 132 5.70 15.88 -24.53
C ILE A 132 5.10 15.54 -23.16
N MET A 133 3.78 15.68 -23.03
CA MET A 133 3.06 15.44 -21.77
C MET A 133 1.74 14.72 -22.03
N LEU A 134 1.25 13.99 -21.04
CA LEU A 134 -0.15 13.53 -21.03
C LEU A 134 -1.09 14.75 -21.07
N ALA A 135 -2.15 14.70 -21.88
CA ALA A 135 -3.03 15.83 -22.11
C ALA A 135 -3.69 16.35 -20.82
N ASN A 136 -4.22 15.44 -20.00
CA ASN A 136 -4.80 15.80 -18.70
C ASN A 136 -3.76 16.33 -17.71
N SER A 137 -2.50 15.88 -17.80
CA SER A 137 -1.42 16.45 -16.98
C SER A 137 -1.12 17.89 -17.39
N ALA A 138 -0.96 18.15 -18.69
CA ALA A 138 -0.77 19.50 -19.21
C ALA A 138 -1.94 20.44 -18.85
N ARG A 139 -3.17 19.95 -18.99
CA ARG A 139 -4.39 20.64 -18.57
C ARG A 139 -4.37 20.98 -17.07
N LYS A 140 -3.98 20.04 -16.21
CA LYS A 140 -3.86 20.27 -14.76
C LYS A 140 -2.82 21.36 -14.47
N TYR A 141 -1.65 21.33 -15.11
CA TYR A 141 -0.65 22.38 -14.94
C TYR A 141 -1.18 23.75 -15.33
N GLN A 142 -1.88 23.84 -16.46
CA GLN A 142 -2.45 25.11 -16.92
C GLN A 142 -3.54 25.65 -15.99
N ASN A 143 -4.45 24.78 -15.54
CA ASN A 143 -5.61 25.21 -14.74
C ASN A 143 -5.25 25.46 -13.26
N HIS A 144 -4.25 24.77 -12.72
CA HIS A 144 -3.95 24.82 -11.29
C HIS A 144 -2.66 25.58 -10.95
N TYR A 145 -1.58 25.41 -11.74
CA TYR A 145 -0.26 25.98 -11.41
C TYR A 145 0.13 27.18 -12.28
N PHE A 146 -0.53 27.39 -13.42
CA PHE A 146 -0.29 28.44 -14.41
C PHE A 146 1.15 28.48 -14.97
N THR A 147 1.34 28.08 -16.22
CA THR A 147 2.67 28.04 -16.86
C THR A 147 2.81 29.09 -17.96
N LYS A 148 3.78 30.01 -17.84
CA LYS A 148 3.98 31.13 -18.79
C LYS A 148 4.82 30.81 -20.04
N ASP A 149 5.53 29.67 -20.05
CA ASP A 149 6.57 29.39 -21.07
C ASP A 149 6.07 28.64 -22.33
N VAL A 150 4.77 28.37 -22.43
CA VAL A 150 4.18 27.64 -23.55
C VAL A 150 3.44 28.61 -24.46
N LYS A 151 3.86 28.71 -25.74
CA LYS A 151 3.21 29.60 -26.72
C LYS A 151 2.35 28.85 -27.72
N LYS A 152 2.80 27.67 -28.16
CA LYS A 152 2.08 26.85 -29.14
C LYS A 152 1.93 25.40 -28.67
N ILE A 153 0.72 24.87 -28.76
CA ILE A 153 0.44 23.47 -28.40
C ILE A 153 -0.14 22.67 -29.56
N VAL A 154 0.14 21.38 -29.56
CA VAL A 154 -0.56 20.40 -30.39
C VAL A 154 -1.15 19.33 -29.47
N ILE A 155 -2.39 18.92 -29.74
CA ILE A 155 -3.02 17.79 -29.07
C ILE A 155 -2.94 16.57 -29.99
N PHE A 156 -2.53 15.41 -29.48
CA PHE A 156 -2.57 14.14 -30.18
C PHE A 156 -3.45 13.15 -29.42
N SER A 157 -4.55 12.71 -30.04
CA SER A 157 -5.58 11.94 -29.35
C SER A 157 -6.15 10.79 -30.18
N ASN A 158 -6.73 9.83 -29.48
CA ASN A 158 -7.60 8.80 -30.04
C ASN A 158 -9.01 8.77 -29.45
N ASN A 159 -9.36 9.79 -28.66
CA ASN A 159 -10.58 9.87 -27.88
C ASN A 159 -11.02 11.34 -27.68
N ASP A 160 -12.25 11.54 -27.24
CA ASP A 160 -12.84 12.88 -27.07
C ASP A 160 -12.32 13.63 -25.84
N THR A 161 -11.86 12.95 -24.78
CA THR A 161 -11.50 13.61 -23.51
C THR A 161 -10.35 14.61 -23.67
N ALA A 162 -9.44 14.38 -24.63
CA ALA A 162 -8.35 15.30 -24.94
C ALA A 162 -8.82 16.65 -25.49
N TYR A 163 -10.01 16.72 -26.09
CA TYR A 163 -10.55 17.98 -26.62
C TYR A 163 -10.83 18.98 -25.50
N GLN A 164 -11.16 18.52 -24.29
CA GLN A 164 -11.29 19.42 -23.13
C GLN A 164 -9.97 20.13 -22.84
N THR A 165 -8.83 19.46 -23.02
CA THR A 165 -7.50 20.10 -22.88
C THR A 165 -7.34 21.21 -23.92
N ALA A 166 -7.66 20.94 -25.18
CA ALA A 166 -7.60 21.94 -26.25
C ALA A 166 -8.46 23.18 -25.93
N ILE A 167 -9.69 22.95 -25.49
CA ILE A 167 -10.67 23.99 -25.17
C ILE A 167 -10.20 24.85 -23.99
N ASP A 168 -9.69 24.22 -22.92
CA ASP A 168 -9.20 24.94 -21.74
C ASP A 168 -7.98 25.83 -22.10
N PHE A 169 -7.06 25.34 -22.94
CA PHE A 169 -5.95 26.16 -23.44
C PHE A 169 -6.42 27.29 -24.34
N PHE A 170 -7.39 27.04 -25.24
CA PHE A 170 -7.96 28.05 -26.13
C PHE A 170 -8.54 29.24 -25.35
N TYR A 171 -9.33 28.97 -24.30
CA TYR A 171 -9.95 30.03 -23.50
C TYR A 171 -8.96 30.87 -22.69
N LYS A 172 -7.72 30.42 -22.48
CA LYS A 172 -6.70 31.21 -21.79
C LYS A 172 -6.15 32.34 -22.66
N GLN A 173 -6.35 32.29 -23.99
CA GLN A 173 -5.96 33.30 -24.99
C GLN A 173 -4.45 33.63 -25.11
N GLU A 174 -3.61 33.18 -24.17
CA GLU A 174 -2.16 33.37 -24.18
C GLU A 174 -1.40 32.28 -24.96
N VAL A 175 -2.09 31.19 -25.33
CA VAL A 175 -1.50 30.00 -25.94
C VAL A 175 -2.25 29.65 -27.23
N GLU A 176 -1.51 29.51 -28.33
CA GLU A 176 -2.05 29.10 -29.62
C GLU A 176 -2.24 27.58 -29.66
N VAL A 177 -3.49 27.13 -29.83
CA VAL A 177 -3.81 25.72 -30.11
C VAL A 177 -3.64 25.47 -31.61
N GLN A 178 -2.43 25.04 -32.00
CA GLN A 178 -2.03 24.89 -33.40
C GLN A 178 -2.92 23.89 -34.16
N ALA A 179 -3.18 22.74 -33.53
CA ALA A 179 -4.07 21.71 -34.07
C ALA A 179 -4.38 20.61 -33.04
N ILE A 180 -5.50 19.92 -33.28
CA ILE A 180 -5.81 18.61 -32.71
C ILE A 180 -5.57 17.56 -33.80
N ILE A 181 -4.74 16.56 -33.50
CA ILE A 181 -4.44 15.42 -34.36
C ILE A 181 -5.21 14.24 -33.81
N ASP A 182 -6.19 13.75 -34.58
CA ASP A 182 -7.11 12.69 -34.14
C ASP A 182 -7.02 11.49 -35.08
N VAL A 183 -6.75 10.31 -34.51
CA VAL A 183 -6.61 9.07 -35.29
C VAL A 183 -7.95 8.55 -35.82
N ARG A 184 -9.07 9.07 -35.30
CA ARG A 184 -10.43 8.69 -35.73
C ARG A 184 -10.77 9.39 -37.03
N LYS A 185 -11.63 8.76 -37.85
CA LYS A 185 -12.07 9.34 -39.13
C LYS A 185 -13.00 10.54 -38.94
N ASN A 186 -13.80 10.51 -37.89
CA ASN A 186 -14.69 11.57 -37.43
C ASN A 186 -15.06 11.30 -35.96
N SER A 187 -15.73 12.26 -35.32
CA SER A 187 -16.39 12.10 -34.03
C SER A 187 -17.57 13.07 -33.94
N ASN A 188 -18.67 12.58 -33.34
CA ASN A 188 -19.86 13.36 -33.03
C ASN A 188 -19.94 13.76 -31.54
N GLY A 189 -18.85 13.58 -30.78
CA GLY A 189 -18.77 13.97 -29.39
C GLY A 189 -18.99 15.47 -29.17
N ASP A 190 -19.57 15.83 -28.03
CA ASP A 190 -19.95 17.21 -27.77
C ASP A 190 -18.73 18.13 -27.61
N LEU A 191 -17.64 17.62 -27.02
CA LEU A 191 -16.36 18.35 -26.95
C LEU A 191 -15.75 18.58 -28.33
N VAL A 192 -15.98 17.66 -29.28
CA VAL A 192 -15.49 17.80 -30.66
C VAL A 192 -16.29 18.85 -31.41
N LYS A 193 -17.62 18.88 -31.24
CA LYS A 193 -18.48 19.95 -31.79
C LYS A 193 -18.05 21.31 -31.26
N LYS A 194 -17.85 21.41 -29.94
CA LYS A 194 -17.39 22.65 -29.29
C LYS A 194 -16.03 23.12 -29.82
N ALA A 195 -15.07 22.21 -30.03
CA ALA A 195 -13.78 22.59 -30.62
C ALA A 195 -13.92 23.10 -32.07
N LYS A 196 -14.83 22.53 -32.87
CA LYS A 196 -15.14 23.02 -34.23
C LYS A 196 -15.77 24.41 -34.19
N GLU A 197 -16.71 24.65 -33.28
CA GLU A 197 -17.36 25.95 -33.08
C GLU A 197 -16.36 27.05 -32.68
N LEU A 198 -15.36 26.70 -31.86
CA LEU A 198 -14.26 27.59 -31.50
C LEU A 198 -13.23 27.81 -32.64
N GLY A 199 -13.42 27.15 -33.79
CA GLY A 199 -12.50 27.25 -34.94
C GLY A 199 -11.16 26.55 -34.73
N ILE A 200 -11.04 25.66 -33.75
CA ILE A 200 -9.81 24.90 -33.53
C ILE A 200 -9.59 23.94 -34.71
N LYS A 201 -8.39 23.98 -35.29
CA LYS A 201 -8.05 23.12 -36.43
C LYS A 201 -7.95 21.65 -36.01
N ILE A 202 -8.70 20.78 -36.68
CA ILE A 202 -8.69 19.33 -36.41
C ILE A 202 -8.22 18.58 -37.67
N PHE A 203 -7.21 17.72 -37.50
CA PHE A 203 -6.79 16.75 -38.49
C PHE A 203 -7.30 15.36 -38.08
N PHE A 204 -8.49 15.01 -38.56
CA PHE A 204 -9.01 13.64 -38.44
C PHE A 204 -8.25 12.68 -39.34
N ASN A 205 -8.26 11.40 -39.00
CA ASN A 205 -7.55 10.34 -39.69
C ASN A 205 -6.02 10.59 -39.78
N HIS A 206 -5.45 11.31 -38.81
CA HIS A 206 -4.02 11.62 -38.78
C HIS A 206 -3.39 11.17 -37.46
N ALA A 207 -2.08 10.94 -37.47
CA ALA A 207 -1.29 10.73 -36.26
C ALA A 207 0.00 11.54 -36.28
N VAL A 208 0.52 11.81 -35.07
CA VAL A 208 1.91 12.26 -34.88
C VAL A 208 2.82 11.05 -35.06
N ILE A 209 3.62 11.03 -36.11
CA ILE A 209 4.46 9.89 -36.48
C ILE A 209 5.92 10.04 -36.03
N ASP A 210 6.35 11.27 -35.75
CA ASP A 210 7.70 11.61 -35.28
C ASP A 210 7.72 13.02 -34.65
N THR A 211 8.77 13.36 -33.91
CA THR A 211 8.97 14.69 -33.31
C THR A 211 10.39 15.19 -33.53
N LYS A 212 10.54 16.51 -33.66
CA LYS A 212 11.85 17.16 -33.78
C LYS A 212 12.12 18.07 -32.58
N GLY A 213 13.42 18.30 -32.36
CA GLY A 213 13.91 19.12 -31.26
C GLY A 213 15.25 18.61 -30.72
N ARG A 214 16.11 19.53 -30.27
CA ARG A 214 17.42 19.19 -29.68
C ARG A 214 17.32 19.03 -28.16
N LYS A 215 16.97 20.10 -27.44
CA LYS A 215 16.85 20.12 -25.96
C LYS A 215 15.40 19.94 -25.47
N LYS A 216 14.45 20.37 -26.29
CA LYS A 216 13.00 20.25 -26.11
C LYS A 216 12.36 20.09 -27.48
N ILE A 217 11.09 19.68 -27.51
CA ILE A 217 10.30 19.65 -28.73
C ILE A 217 10.22 21.05 -29.36
N ASN A 218 10.26 21.12 -30.69
CA ASN A 218 9.97 22.36 -31.43
C ASN A 218 8.96 22.13 -32.57
N SER A 219 8.78 20.88 -33.02
CA SER A 219 7.75 20.52 -33.98
C SER A 219 7.37 19.04 -33.90
N VAL A 220 6.17 18.75 -34.42
CA VAL A 220 5.65 17.40 -34.66
C VAL A 220 5.53 17.15 -36.16
N ILE A 221 5.76 15.90 -36.56
CA ILE A 221 5.49 15.43 -37.91
C ILE A 221 4.20 14.64 -37.87
N ILE A 222 3.21 15.06 -38.65
CA ILE A 222 1.92 14.40 -38.78
C ILE A 222 1.77 13.74 -40.14
N SER A 223 1.04 12.63 -40.21
CA SER A 223 0.68 11.99 -41.48
C SER A 223 -0.73 11.43 -41.40
N GLU A 224 -1.40 11.39 -42.54
CA GLU A 224 -2.67 10.70 -42.67
C GLU A 224 -2.45 9.18 -42.52
N LEU A 225 -3.44 8.49 -41.95
CA LEU A 225 -3.44 7.04 -41.73
C LEU A 225 -4.37 6.35 -42.74
N ASN A 226 -4.05 5.12 -43.12
CA ASN A 226 -4.99 4.29 -43.86
C ASN A 226 -6.15 3.80 -42.95
N GLU A 227 -7.16 3.16 -43.54
CA GLU A 227 -8.35 2.73 -42.78
C GLU A 227 -8.04 1.77 -41.62
N SER A 228 -7.07 0.87 -41.85
CA SER A 228 -6.60 -0.14 -40.90
C SER A 228 -5.66 0.41 -39.81
N LEU A 229 -5.28 1.69 -39.89
CA LEU A 229 -4.33 2.38 -39.00
C LEU A 229 -2.94 1.72 -38.89
N ASP A 230 -2.52 0.94 -39.88
CA ASP A 230 -1.24 0.22 -39.86
C ASP A 230 -0.20 0.83 -40.81
N LYS A 231 -0.60 1.82 -41.63
CA LYS A 231 0.28 2.54 -42.55
C LYS A 231 -0.06 4.02 -42.61
N THR A 232 0.95 4.83 -42.87
CA THR A 232 0.78 6.24 -43.22
C THR A 232 0.53 6.38 -44.71
N ILE A 233 -0.38 7.28 -45.09
CA ILE A 233 -0.70 7.63 -46.48
C ILE A 233 -0.45 9.13 -46.69
N GLY A 234 -0.17 9.51 -47.94
CA GLY A 234 0.08 10.90 -48.31
C GLY A 234 1.45 11.45 -47.84
N LYS A 235 1.64 12.75 -48.04
CA LYS A 235 2.85 13.47 -47.61
C LYS A 235 2.70 13.92 -46.16
N SER A 236 3.73 13.65 -45.34
CA SER A 236 3.78 14.13 -43.97
C SER A 236 3.90 15.66 -43.90
N LYS A 237 3.33 16.26 -42.85
CA LYS A 237 3.35 17.70 -42.59
C LYS A 237 4.06 17.97 -41.27
N GLU A 238 4.77 19.09 -41.20
CA GLU A 238 5.42 19.53 -39.96
C GLU A 238 4.63 20.68 -39.34
N LEU A 239 4.34 20.60 -38.04
CA LEU A 239 3.67 21.64 -37.26
C LEU A 239 4.59 22.07 -36.11
N SER A 240 4.85 23.37 -35.97
CA SER A 240 5.62 23.91 -34.85
C SER A 240 4.83 23.83 -33.55
N CYS A 241 5.46 23.41 -32.46
CA CYS A 241 4.88 23.44 -31.11
C CYS A 241 5.96 23.46 -30.02
N ASP A 242 5.63 24.06 -28.88
CA ASP A 242 6.44 24.02 -27.66
C ASP A 242 6.00 22.87 -26.72
N LEU A 243 4.75 22.42 -26.87
CA LEU A 243 4.14 21.38 -26.06
C LEU A 243 3.28 20.46 -26.93
N LEU A 244 3.49 19.15 -26.80
CA LEU A 244 2.64 18.11 -27.35
C LEU A 244 1.88 17.41 -26.22
N CYS A 245 0.55 17.55 -26.23
CA CYS A 245 -0.35 16.92 -25.27
C CYS A 245 -0.90 15.62 -25.86
N VAL A 246 -0.61 14.47 -25.24
CA VAL A 246 -0.96 13.14 -25.77
C VAL A 246 -2.03 12.47 -24.93
N SER A 247 -3.03 11.88 -25.57
CA SER A 247 -4.08 11.09 -24.90
C SER A 247 -4.39 9.80 -25.67
N GLY A 248 -4.07 8.67 -25.04
CA GLY A 248 -4.35 7.30 -25.52
C GLY A 248 -5.53 6.63 -24.80
N GLY A 249 -6.37 7.41 -24.12
CA GLY A 249 -7.45 6.93 -23.26
C GLY A 249 -6.98 6.70 -21.82
N TRP A 250 -7.70 5.87 -21.07
CA TRP A 250 -7.59 5.82 -19.61
C TRP A 250 -7.38 4.39 -19.11
N THR A 251 -6.61 4.24 -18.04
CA THR A 251 -6.40 2.98 -17.31
C THR A 251 -7.01 3.10 -15.91
N PRO A 252 -8.10 2.38 -15.60
CA PRO A 252 -8.65 2.31 -14.26
C PRO A 252 -7.59 1.94 -13.21
N THR A 253 -7.57 2.66 -12.08
CA THR A 253 -6.62 2.38 -10.99
C THR A 253 -7.11 1.19 -10.16
N VAL A 254 -6.90 -0.02 -10.66
CA VAL A 254 -7.38 -1.27 -10.03
C VAL A 254 -6.42 -1.89 -9.02
N HIS A 255 -5.29 -1.25 -8.75
CA HIS A 255 -4.19 -1.77 -7.93
C HIS A 255 -4.65 -2.33 -6.57
N LEU A 256 -5.42 -1.56 -5.80
CA LEU A 256 -5.89 -1.98 -4.48
C LEU A 256 -6.94 -3.10 -4.57
N PHE A 257 -7.81 -3.06 -5.59
CA PHE A 257 -8.77 -4.15 -5.86
C PHE A 257 -8.05 -5.46 -6.22
N SER A 258 -6.97 -5.39 -7.00
CA SER A 258 -6.18 -6.59 -7.30
C SER A 258 -5.36 -7.06 -6.10
N GLN A 259 -4.85 -6.16 -5.24
CA GLN A 259 -4.20 -6.53 -3.97
C GLN A 259 -5.17 -7.24 -3.02
N SER A 260 -6.46 -6.89 -3.03
CA SER A 260 -7.51 -7.60 -2.29
C SER A 260 -7.89 -8.95 -2.91
N LYS A 261 -7.20 -9.41 -3.96
CA LYS A 261 -7.48 -10.61 -4.77
C LYS A 261 -8.73 -10.53 -5.65
N GLY A 262 -9.24 -9.32 -5.90
CA GLY A 262 -10.33 -9.11 -6.86
C GLY A 262 -9.94 -9.51 -8.28
N LYS A 263 -10.90 -10.11 -9.02
CA LYS A 263 -10.72 -10.52 -10.42
C LYS A 263 -11.09 -9.39 -11.37
N LEU A 264 -10.24 -9.20 -12.38
CA LEU A 264 -10.41 -8.17 -13.41
C LEU A 264 -11.02 -8.78 -14.68
N PHE A 265 -11.87 -7.99 -15.34
CA PHE A 265 -12.37 -8.24 -16.67
C PHE A 265 -11.75 -7.24 -17.65
N TYR A 266 -11.43 -7.69 -18.86
CA TYR A 266 -10.93 -6.80 -19.92
C TYR A 266 -12.06 -6.37 -20.84
N ARG A 267 -12.35 -5.07 -20.87
CA ARG A 267 -13.39 -4.47 -21.69
C ARG A 267 -12.80 -3.96 -23.01
N GLU A 268 -13.11 -4.65 -24.10
CA GLU A 268 -12.59 -4.36 -25.45
C GLU A 268 -13.01 -2.98 -25.98
N SER A 269 -14.17 -2.43 -25.57
CA SER A 269 -14.70 -1.18 -26.12
C SER A 269 -13.81 0.05 -25.85
N ASP A 270 -13.08 0.05 -24.73
CA ASP A 270 -12.14 1.10 -24.34
C ASP A 270 -10.73 0.58 -23.97
N ALA A 271 -10.52 -0.71 -24.17
CA ALA A 271 -9.29 -1.43 -23.91
C ALA A 271 -8.81 -1.27 -22.47
N THR A 272 -9.69 -1.54 -21.51
CA THR A 272 -9.38 -1.35 -20.09
C THR A 272 -9.62 -2.61 -19.27
N PHE A 273 -8.78 -2.84 -18.26
CA PHE A 273 -9.09 -3.80 -17.21
C PHE A 273 -9.94 -3.11 -16.14
N ILE A 274 -11.09 -3.69 -15.83
CA ILE A 274 -12.04 -3.20 -14.84
C ILE A 274 -12.30 -4.24 -13.75
N PRO A 275 -12.68 -3.83 -12.53
CA PRO A 275 -13.16 -4.74 -11.50
C PRO A 275 -14.35 -5.57 -11.97
N GLU A 276 -14.31 -6.88 -11.76
CA GLU A 276 -15.41 -7.80 -12.06
C GLU A 276 -15.95 -8.45 -10.79
N LYS A 277 -15.11 -9.21 -10.09
CA LYS A 277 -15.50 -9.96 -8.89
C LYS A 277 -14.61 -9.59 -7.71
N SER A 278 -15.19 -8.93 -6.71
CA SER A 278 -14.55 -8.67 -5.41
C SER A 278 -14.24 -9.98 -4.68
N PHE A 279 -13.16 -9.98 -3.89
CA PHE A 279 -12.81 -11.11 -3.02
C PHE A 279 -13.02 -10.76 -1.55
N GLN A 280 -12.83 -9.50 -1.15
CA GLN A 280 -13.21 -9.05 0.19
C GLN A 280 -14.41 -8.12 0.13
N ASN A 281 -14.79 -7.57 1.28
CA ASN A 281 -15.95 -6.71 1.44
C ASN A 281 -15.63 -5.28 0.91
N GLU A 282 -15.39 -5.19 -0.40
CA GLU A 282 -15.16 -3.94 -1.13
C GLU A 282 -16.10 -3.76 -2.32
N ILE A 283 -16.34 -2.48 -2.64
CA ILE A 283 -16.93 -2.05 -3.90
C ILE A 283 -16.01 -1.04 -4.58
N SER A 284 -16.02 -1.04 -5.92
CA SER A 284 -15.35 -0.02 -6.73
C SER A 284 -16.38 0.91 -7.35
N ILE A 285 -16.09 2.22 -7.37
CA ILE A 285 -16.97 3.25 -7.94
C ILE A 285 -16.18 4.25 -8.80
N GLY A 286 -16.85 4.82 -9.80
CA GLY A 286 -16.28 5.82 -10.69
C GLY A 286 -15.22 5.25 -11.64
N ALA A 287 -14.22 6.06 -11.99
CA ALA A 287 -13.28 5.70 -13.05
C ALA A 287 -12.42 4.45 -12.75
N CYS A 288 -12.19 4.11 -11.47
CA CYS A 288 -11.51 2.85 -11.13
C CYS A 288 -12.41 1.61 -11.34
N ASN A 289 -13.74 1.80 -11.40
CA ASN A 289 -14.70 0.78 -11.81
C ASN A 289 -14.88 0.73 -13.34
N GLY A 290 -14.23 1.62 -14.09
CA GLY A 290 -14.42 1.78 -15.53
C GLY A 290 -15.62 2.65 -15.92
N THR A 291 -16.17 3.45 -15.00
CA THR A 291 -17.22 4.43 -15.33
C THR A 291 -16.57 5.80 -15.42
N PHE A 292 -16.50 6.37 -16.63
CA PHE A 292 -15.70 7.57 -16.92
C PHE A 292 -16.53 8.85 -17.07
N GLU A 293 -17.80 8.73 -17.44
CA GLU A 293 -18.71 9.86 -17.69
C GLU A 293 -19.31 10.35 -16.37
N LEU A 294 -19.28 11.67 -16.11
CA LEU A 294 -19.62 12.22 -14.80
C LEU A 294 -21.06 11.87 -14.37
N ASP A 295 -22.04 11.97 -15.27
CA ASP A 295 -23.43 11.69 -14.93
C ASP A 295 -23.64 10.21 -14.58
N GLU A 296 -22.97 9.31 -15.30
CA GLU A 296 -22.96 7.88 -15.01
C GLU A 296 -22.20 7.56 -13.71
N ILE A 297 -21.09 8.26 -13.43
CA ILE A 297 -20.37 8.13 -12.14
C ILE A 297 -21.28 8.48 -10.97
N LEU A 298 -22.06 9.57 -11.08
CA LEU A 298 -22.99 9.98 -10.03
C LEU A 298 -24.13 8.95 -9.85
N LYS A 299 -24.74 8.47 -10.95
CA LYS A 299 -25.78 7.42 -10.90
C LYS A 299 -25.27 6.11 -10.31
N GLU A 300 -24.09 5.66 -10.77
CA GLU A 300 -23.44 4.44 -10.30
C GLU A 300 -23.11 4.55 -8.80
N THR A 301 -22.50 5.66 -8.38
CA THR A 301 -22.13 5.89 -6.98
C THR A 301 -23.36 5.85 -6.09
N HIS A 302 -24.44 6.55 -6.46
CA HIS A 302 -25.69 6.51 -5.72
C HIS A 302 -26.24 5.09 -5.57
N THR A 303 -26.29 4.34 -6.67
CA THR A 303 -26.84 2.98 -6.71
C THR A 303 -26.02 2.02 -5.83
N LYS A 304 -24.70 2.02 -5.99
CA LYS A 304 -23.81 1.12 -5.24
C LYS A 304 -23.75 1.47 -3.75
N ILE A 305 -23.77 2.77 -3.40
CA ILE A 305 -23.78 3.20 -2.00
C ILE A 305 -25.13 2.91 -1.34
N SER A 306 -26.25 3.05 -2.06
CA SER A 306 -27.56 2.62 -1.56
C SER A 306 -27.60 1.12 -1.26
N GLY A 307 -27.04 0.29 -2.14
CA GLY A 307 -26.86 -1.14 -1.89
C GLY A 307 -26.01 -1.43 -0.66
N LEU A 308 -24.85 -0.75 -0.52
CA LEU A 308 -23.97 -0.88 0.64
C LEU A 308 -24.67 -0.45 1.95
N LEU A 309 -25.42 0.66 1.96
CA LEU A 309 -26.17 1.13 3.12
C LEU A 309 -27.23 0.13 3.58
N THR A 310 -27.86 -0.58 2.64
CA THR A 310 -28.83 -1.64 2.95
C THR A 310 -28.20 -2.75 3.79
N GLU A 311 -26.93 -3.09 3.55
CA GLU A 311 -26.19 -4.07 4.36
C GLU A 311 -25.97 -3.61 5.81
N PHE A 312 -25.98 -2.29 6.07
CA PHE A 312 -25.94 -1.70 7.41
C PHE A 312 -27.34 -1.45 8.00
N GLY A 313 -28.42 -1.89 7.33
CA GLY A 313 -29.79 -1.60 7.74
C GLY A 313 -30.15 -0.11 7.63
N LYS A 314 -29.45 0.64 6.77
CA LYS A 314 -29.67 2.07 6.51
C LYS A 314 -30.27 2.26 5.11
N LYS A 315 -30.91 3.42 4.90
CA LYS A 315 -31.41 3.84 3.59
C LYS A 315 -30.73 5.13 3.18
N ILE A 316 -30.61 5.32 1.87
CA ILE A 316 -30.10 6.56 1.30
C ILE A 316 -31.11 7.69 1.50
N ASP A 317 -30.58 8.89 1.72
CA ASP A 317 -31.36 10.13 1.70
C ASP A 317 -31.44 10.63 0.25
N GLU A 318 -32.61 10.50 -0.38
CA GLU A 318 -32.82 10.89 -1.79
C GLU A 318 -32.63 12.40 -2.02
N GLU A 319 -32.77 13.25 -0.99
CA GLU A 319 -32.47 14.69 -1.10
C GLU A 319 -30.99 14.96 -1.38
N SER A 320 -30.13 13.97 -1.13
CA SER A 320 -28.68 14.05 -1.36
C SER A 320 -28.27 13.67 -2.78
N ARG A 321 -29.21 13.36 -3.66
CA ARG A 321 -28.91 12.87 -5.01
C ARG A 321 -28.30 13.96 -5.88
N LEU A 322 -27.11 13.69 -6.41
CA LEU A 322 -26.44 14.56 -7.36
C LEU A 322 -26.76 14.17 -8.81
N SER A 323 -26.73 15.18 -9.68
CA SER A 323 -26.83 15.02 -11.12
C SER A 323 -25.89 15.99 -11.83
N SER A 324 -25.55 15.67 -13.07
CA SER A 324 -24.82 16.56 -13.96
C SER A 324 -25.42 16.51 -15.36
N GLU A 325 -25.14 17.52 -16.17
CA GLU A 325 -25.45 17.46 -17.59
C GLU A 325 -24.74 16.28 -18.25
N LYS A 326 -25.46 15.61 -19.16
CA LYS A 326 -24.92 14.50 -19.93
C LYS A 326 -24.06 15.05 -21.06
N ILE A 327 -22.80 14.60 -21.13
CA ILE A 327 -21.88 14.91 -22.23
C ILE A 327 -21.71 13.63 -23.03
N PHE A 328 -21.99 13.69 -24.33
CA PHE A 328 -21.77 12.55 -25.22
C PHE A 328 -20.31 12.48 -25.67
N TYR A 329 -19.68 11.34 -25.45
CA TYR A 329 -18.36 10.98 -25.96
C TYR A 329 -18.51 9.87 -27.01
N ASP A 330 -17.91 10.06 -28.17
CA ASP A 330 -17.86 9.06 -29.22
C ASP A 330 -16.79 8.00 -28.92
N LYS A 331 -16.88 6.85 -29.59
CA LYS A 331 -16.00 5.70 -29.34
C LYS A 331 -14.54 6.08 -29.60
N LEU A 332 -13.67 5.64 -28.69
CA LEU A 332 -12.23 5.74 -28.88
C LEU A 332 -11.74 4.72 -29.91
N LYS A 333 -10.60 4.99 -30.55
CA LYS A 333 -9.98 4.05 -31.51
C LYS A 333 -8.63 3.56 -30.99
N HIS A 334 -8.50 2.24 -30.88
CA HIS A 334 -7.26 1.63 -30.36
C HIS A 334 -6.11 1.84 -31.32
N LEU A 335 -5.00 2.37 -30.80
CA LEU A 335 -3.75 2.50 -31.54
C LEU A 335 -2.56 2.30 -30.59
N TRP A 336 -2.09 1.06 -30.51
CA TRP A 336 -0.99 0.69 -29.61
C TRP A 336 0.39 1.05 -30.14
N ILE A 337 0.53 1.09 -31.46
CA ILE A 337 1.75 1.47 -32.19
C ILE A 337 1.31 2.39 -33.32
N VAL A 338 1.80 3.63 -33.32
CA VAL A 338 1.62 4.52 -34.47
C VAL A 338 2.53 4.04 -35.60
N PRO A 339 2.02 3.88 -36.83
CA PRO A 339 2.86 3.49 -37.96
C PRO A 339 3.90 4.55 -38.28
N SER A 340 5.08 4.10 -38.72
CA SER A 340 6.20 4.97 -39.09
C SER A 340 6.66 4.68 -40.51
N ASN A 341 7.11 5.72 -41.20
CA ASN A 341 7.80 5.61 -42.50
C ASN A 341 9.22 5.03 -42.37
N LYS A 342 9.74 4.93 -41.14
CA LYS A 342 11.06 4.35 -40.87
C LYS A 342 10.92 2.85 -40.60
N HIS A 343 11.99 2.11 -40.88
CA HIS A 343 12.10 0.72 -40.45
C HIS A 343 11.93 0.62 -38.92
N PHE A 344 11.10 -0.29 -38.43
CA PHE A 344 10.74 -0.42 -37.00
C PHE A 344 11.95 -0.51 -36.07
N GLY A 345 13.04 -1.18 -36.49
CA GLY A 345 14.28 -1.26 -35.68
C GLY A 345 15.05 0.07 -35.55
N LYS A 346 14.70 1.08 -36.35
CA LYS A 346 15.30 2.43 -36.34
C LYS A 346 14.41 3.47 -35.63
N THR A 347 13.25 3.08 -35.12
CA THR A 347 12.37 3.97 -34.35
C THR A 347 12.75 3.98 -32.87
N LYS A 348 12.39 5.06 -32.20
CA LYS A 348 12.51 5.28 -30.75
C LYS A 348 11.12 5.49 -30.16
N MET A 349 10.38 4.39 -30.13
CA MET A 349 9.00 4.34 -29.62
C MET A 349 9.01 3.89 -28.17
N PHE A 350 9.15 4.81 -27.23
CA PHE A 350 9.23 4.50 -25.80
C PHE A 350 7.90 3.99 -25.25
N VAL A 351 8.00 3.00 -24.38
CA VAL A 351 6.89 2.32 -23.68
C VAL A 351 7.07 2.44 -22.16
N ASP A 352 8.30 2.35 -21.68
CA ASP A 352 8.69 2.67 -20.30
C ASP A 352 9.77 3.76 -20.36
N PHE A 353 9.41 4.97 -19.94
CA PHE A 353 10.29 6.13 -20.04
C PHE A 353 11.39 6.13 -18.98
N GLN A 354 11.19 5.49 -17.82
CA GLN A 354 12.15 5.54 -16.73
C GLN A 354 13.26 4.50 -16.93
N ASN A 355 12.95 3.38 -17.56
CA ASN A 355 13.91 2.32 -17.89
C ASN A 355 14.36 2.33 -19.37
N ASP A 356 14.03 3.38 -20.12
CA ASP A 356 14.37 3.52 -21.55
C ASP A 356 13.91 2.35 -22.44
N VAL A 357 12.79 1.71 -22.11
CA VAL A 357 12.28 0.57 -22.88
C VAL A 357 11.41 1.04 -24.02
N THR A 358 11.65 0.47 -25.20
CA THR A 358 10.95 0.81 -26.44
C THR A 358 10.18 -0.37 -27.05
N ALA A 359 9.29 -0.09 -28.00
CA ALA A 359 8.50 -1.11 -28.69
C ALA A 359 9.36 -2.12 -29.48
N LYS A 360 10.57 -1.74 -29.89
CA LYS A 360 11.53 -2.67 -30.53
C LYS A 360 12.14 -3.66 -29.55
N ASP A 361 12.26 -3.31 -28.27
CA ASP A 361 12.78 -4.21 -27.23
C ASP A 361 11.74 -5.28 -26.91
N ILE A 362 10.44 -4.90 -26.86
CA ILE A 362 9.33 -5.85 -26.80
C ILE A 362 9.32 -6.78 -28.02
N LYS A 363 9.50 -6.23 -29.23
CA LYS A 363 9.58 -7.02 -30.46
C LYS A 363 10.77 -8.00 -30.44
N LEU A 364 11.92 -7.57 -29.90
CA LEU A 364 13.09 -8.41 -29.72
C LEU A 364 12.80 -9.58 -28.77
N ALA A 365 12.19 -9.30 -27.60
CA ALA A 365 11.81 -10.34 -26.65
C ALA A 365 10.87 -11.39 -27.28
N LEU A 366 9.87 -10.95 -28.05
CA LEU A 366 8.97 -11.86 -28.77
C LEU A 366 9.73 -12.69 -29.82
N ARG A 367 10.68 -12.09 -30.55
CA ARG A 367 11.52 -12.77 -31.53
C ARG A 367 12.41 -13.84 -30.88
N GLU A 368 12.89 -13.60 -29.67
CA GLU A 368 13.72 -14.55 -28.91
C GLU A 368 12.91 -15.67 -28.23
N GLY A 369 11.60 -15.69 -28.41
CA GLY A 369 10.75 -16.81 -27.98
C GLY A 369 10.01 -16.56 -26.66
N TYR A 370 10.17 -15.41 -26.02
CA TYR A 370 9.35 -15.06 -24.87
C TYR A 370 7.88 -14.90 -25.27
N ARG A 371 6.96 -15.44 -24.47
CA ARG A 371 5.51 -15.42 -24.71
C ARG A 371 4.72 -14.92 -23.51
N SER A 372 5.09 -15.38 -22.32
CA SER A 372 4.50 -14.90 -21.06
C SER A 372 4.81 -13.42 -20.83
N ILE A 373 3.78 -12.65 -20.42
CA ILE A 373 3.93 -11.23 -20.03
C ILE A 373 4.97 -11.05 -18.92
N GLU A 374 5.07 -12.02 -18.00
CA GLU A 374 6.03 -12.02 -16.90
C GLU A 374 7.48 -12.21 -17.40
N HIS A 375 7.69 -12.96 -18.48
CA HIS A 375 9.00 -13.10 -19.10
C HIS A 375 9.39 -11.84 -19.89
N ILE A 376 8.46 -11.29 -20.67
CA ILE A 376 8.72 -10.06 -21.43
C ILE A 376 9.07 -8.93 -20.46
N LYS A 377 8.30 -8.76 -19.37
CA LYS A 377 8.60 -7.82 -18.28
C LYS A 377 10.01 -7.99 -17.72
N ARG A 378 10.44 -9.22 -17.39
CA ARG A 378 11.78 -9.49 -16.81
C ARG A 378 12.90 -9.26 -17.82
N TYR A 379 12.68 -9.61 -19.08
CA TYR A 379 13.65 -9.43 -20.15
C TYR A 379 13.86 -7.95 -20.48
N THR A 380 12.77 -7.19 -20.64
CA THR A 380 12.84 -5.78 -21.05
C THR A 380 12.95 -4.81 -19.90
N THR A 381 12.64 -5.22 -18.66
CA THR A 381 12.46 -4.38 -17.47
C THR A 381 11.25 -3.42 -17.51
N THR A 382 10.34 -3.59 -18.47
CA THR A 382 9.11 -2.78 -18.57
C THR A 382 8.26 -2.88 -17.31
N GLY A 383 7.89 -1.74 -16.73
CA GLY A 383 7.03 -1.66 -15.56
C GLY A 383 7.72 -2.05 -14.25
N MET A 384 9.05 -2.11 -14.24
CA MET A 384 9.85 -2.39 -13.05
C MET A 384 10.47 -1.14 -12.42
N ALA A 385 10.27 0.04 -13.02
CA ALA A 385 10.77 1.30 -12.50
C ALA A 385 10.01 1.78 -11.26
N THR A 386 10.37 2.96 -10.71
CA THR A 386 9.76 3.47 -9.48
C THR A 386 8.29 3.86 -9.63
N ASP A 387 7.82 4.09 -10.85
CA ASP A 387 6.41 4.32 -11.17
C ASP A 387 5.59 3.01 -11.22
N GLN A 388 6.25 1.84 -11.26
CA GLN A 388 5.65 0.51 -11.39
C GLN A 388 4.79 0.35 -12.66
N GLY A 389 5.17 1.02 -13.75
CA GLY A 389 4.52 0.87 -15.05
C GLY A 389 3.10 1.43 -15.13
N LYS A 390 2.74 2.38 -14.26
CA LYS A 390 1.40 3.00 -14.19
C LYS A 390 0.92 3.56 -15.53
N ILE A 391 1.83 4.11 -16.34
CA ILE A 391 1.50 4.65 -17.67
C ILE A 391 1.88 3.70 -18.82
N GLY A 392 2.84 2.79 -18.59
CA GLY A 392 3.44 1.96 -19.66
C GLY A 392 2.87 0.54 -19.81
N ASN A 393 2.38 -0.09 -18.75
CA ASN A 393 2.06 -1.53 -18.77
C ASN A 393 0.93 -1.89 -19.74
N ILE A 394 -0.14 -1.08 -19.79
CA ILE A 394 -1.25 -1.33 -20.72
C ILE A 394 -0.80 -1.09 -22.17
N ASN A 395 0.04 -0.08 -22.41
CA ASN A 395 0.63 0.15 -23.73
C ASN A 395 1.51 -1.02 -24.14
N ALA A 396 2.34 -1.56 -23.24
CA ALA A 396 3.16 -2.74 -23.48
C ALA A 396 2.29 -3.96 -23.82
N LEU A 397 1.22 -4.22 -23.05
CA LEU A 397 0.27 -5.30 -23.32
C LEU A 397 -0.39 -5.17 -24.69
N GLY A 398 -0.83 -3.97 -25.06
CA GLY A 398 -1.41 -3.69 -26.37
C GLY A 398 -0.41 -3.91 -27.53
N ILE A 399 0.86 -3.53 -27.32
CA ILE A 399 1.95 -3.78 -28.27
C ILE A 399 2.21 -5.28 -28.41
N ILE A 400 2.30 -6.02 -27.31
CA ILE A 400 2.50 -7.47 -27.30
C ILE A 400 1.34 -8.16 -28.02
N SER A 401 0.10 -7.77 -27.74
CA SER A 401 -1.09 -8.28 -28.43
C SER A 401 -0.99 -8.03 -29.93
N LYS A 402 -0.67 -6.80 -30.35
CA LYS A 402 -0.55 -6.45 -31.76
C LYS A 402 0.55 -7.22 -32.49
N LEU A 403 1.69 -7.45 -31.83
CA LEU A 403 2.84 -8.12 -32.43
C LEU A 403 2.75 -9.65 -32.43
N SER A 404 2.07 -10.23 -31.44
CA SER A 404 1.89 -11.69 -31.31
C SER A 404 0.60 -12.21 -31.96
N GLY A 405 -0.39 -11.34 -32.20
CA GLY A 405 -1.73 -11.72 -32.66
C GLY A 405 -2.64 -12.28 -31.55
N ILE A 406 -2.16 -12.33 -30.30
CA ILE A 406 -2.93 -12.83 -29.16
C ILE A 406 -3.79 -11.68 -28.59
N PRO A 407 -5.09 -11.88 -28.32
CA PRO A 407 -5.93 -10.87 -27.68
C PRO A 407 -5.43 -10.46 -26.28
N VAL A 408 -5.62 -9.21 -25.90
CA VAL A 408 -5.15 -8.67 -24.60
C VAL A 408 -5.73 -9.43 -23.40
N HIS A 409 -6.99 -9.87 -23.48
CA HIS A 409 -7.64 -10.61 -22.40
C HIS A 409 -7.02 -11.99 -22.13
N GLU A 410 -6.38 -12.62 -23.13
CA GLU A 410 -5.68 -13.90 -22.98
C GLU A 410 -4.27 -13.74 -22.41
N LEU A 411 -3.61 -12.59 -22.65
CA LEU A 411 -2.27 -12.30 -22.14
C LEU A 411 -2.23 -12.13 -20.61
N GLY A 412 -3.36 -11.73 -20.02
CA GLY A 412 -3.46 -11.39 -18.60
C GLY A 412 -2.72 -10.11 -18.22
N THR A 413 -2.85 -9.70 -16.96
CA THR A 413 -2.04 -8.62 -16.37
C THR A 413 -0.93 -9.20 -15.52
N THR A 414 0.14 -8.43 -15.31
CA THR A 414 1.14 -8.78 -14.31
C THR A 414 0.59 -8.59 -12.90
N THR A 415 1.12 -9.31 -11.92
CA THR A 415 0.62 -9.20 -10.54
C THR A 415 0.77 -7.78 -9.97
N PHE A 416 -0.32 -7.18 -9.49
CA PHE A 416 -0.29 -5.94 -8.73
C PHE A 416 0.17 -6.22 -7.30
N ARG A 417 1.28 -5.59 -6.88
CA ARG A 417 1.88 -5.77 -5.56
C ARG A 417 1.77 -4.49 -4.73
N LEU A 418 1.86 -4.67 -3.42
CA LEU A 418 2.14 -3.58 -2.49
C LEU A 418 3.64 -3.23 -2.56
N PRO A 419 4.03 -1.97 -2.31
CA PRO A 419 3.15 -0.81 -2.09
C PRO A 419 2.68 -0.16 -3.42
N TYR A 420 1.49 0.47 -3.45
CA TYR A 420 0.98 1.21 -4.63
C TYR A 420 1.95 2.32 -5.11
N THR A 421 2.54 3.03 -4.16
CA THR A 421 3.67 3.96 -4.36
C THR A 421 4.71 3.73 -3.27
N PRO A 422 6.00 4.02 -3.51
CA PRO A 422 7.05 3.78 -2.53
C PRO A 422 6.80 4.43 -1.16
N VAL A 423 7.12 3.69 -0.10
CA VAL A 423 7.05 4.14 1.30
C VAL A 423 8.46 4.10 1.89
N THR A 424 8.81 5.09 2.72
CA THR A 424 10.14 5.15 3.34
C THR A 424 10.28 4.08 4.42
N PHE A 425 11.47 3.49 4.55
CA PHE A 425 11.75 2.52 5.62
C PHE A 425 11.55 3.14 7.02
N GLY A 426 11.91 4.42 7.19
CA GLY A 426 11.65 5.13 8.44
C GLY A 426 10.17 5.23 8.81
N ALA A 427 9.28 5.41 7.83
CA ALA A 427 7.83 5.37 8.08
C ALA A 427 7.37 3.97 8.51
N LEU A 428 7.88 2.91 7.86
CA LEU A 428 7.56 1.53 8.22
C LEU A 428 8.07 1.16 9.63
N ALA A 429 9.28 1.60 10.01
CA ALA A 429 9.83 1.38 11.35
C ALA A 429 9.08 2.18 12.43
N GLY A 430 8.61 3.38 12.12
CA GLY A 430 7.84 4.21 13.05
C GLY A 430 8.67 4.60 14.28
N ARG A 431 8.19 4.21 15.46
CA ARG A 431 8.87 4.40 16.75
C ARG A 431 9.67 3.19 17.22
N HIS A 432 9.68 2.09 16.48
CA HIS A 432 10.46 0.89 16.80
C HIS A 432 11.95 1.08 16.46
N ILE A 433 12.60 2.00 17.17
CA ILE A 433 14.02 2.35 17.01
C ILE A 433 14.64 2.64 18.38
N LYS A 434 15.96 2.44 18.49
CA LYS A 434 16.74 2.74 19.71
C LYS A 434 16.12 2.10 20.96
N GLU A 435 15.88 2.87 22.02
CA GLU A 435 15.31 2.42 23.29
C GLU A 435 13.87 1.85 23.18
N PHE A 436 13.20 2.07 22.04
CA PHE A 436 11.86 1.54 21.76
C PHE A 436 11.87 0.41 20.71
N PHE A 437 13.05 -0.05 20.28
CA PHE A 437 13.17 -1.14 19.30
C PHE A 437 12.60 -2.44 19.85
N ASP A 438 12.93 -2.76 21.11
CA ASP A 438 12.39 -3.88 21.87
C ASP A 438 12.22 -3.45 23.33
N VAL A 439 11.40 -4.19 24.09
CA VAL A 439 11.13 -3.89 25.49
C VAL A 439 12.34 -4.25 26.35
N GLU A 440 12.72 -3.34 27.24
CA GLU A 440 13.68 -3.58 28.30
C GLU A 440 12.96 -3.91 29.61
N ARG A 441 13.25 -5.07 30.19
CA ARG A 441 12.69 -5.52 31.47
C ARG A 441 13.77 -5.41 32.55
N THR A 442 13.41 -4.82 33.69
CA THR A 442 14.30 -4.59 34.83
C THR A 442 13.69 -5.15 36.11
N THR A 443 14.50 -5.72 36.99
CA THR A 443 14.03 -6.27 38.28
C THR A 443 13.72 -5.13 39.26
N PRO A 444 12.97 -5.39 40.37
CA PRO A 444 12.69 -4.36 41.38
C PRO A 444 13.94 -3.76 42.04
N ILE A 445 15.08 -4.45 42.00
CA ILE A 445 16.36 -3.97 42.54
C ILE A 445 17.33 -3.48 41.47
N HIS A 446 16.85 -3.24 40.24
CA HIS A 446 17.69 -2.78 39.14
C HIS A 446 18.40 -1.46 39.44
N GLN A 447 17.74 -0.51 40.12
CA GLN A 447 18.38 0.75 40.51
C GLN A 447 19.58 0.50 41.44
N TRP A 448 19.50 -0.49 42.33
CA TRP A 448 20.64 -0.86 43.18
C TRP A 448 21.81 -1.38 42.34
N HIS A 449 21.54 -2.18 41.31
CA HIS A 449 22.57 -2.65 40.37
C HIS A 449 23.27 -1.46 39.68
N VAL A 450 22.49 -0.50 39.18
CA VAL A 450 23.01 0.72 38.54
C VAL A 450 23.87 1.54 39.52
N ASP A 451 23.35 1.81 40.72
CA ASP A 451 24.03 2.63 41.72
C ASP A 451 25.32 1.99 42.25
N ASN A 452 25.44 0.66 42.16
CA ASN A 452 26.62 -0.10 42.57
C ASN A 452 27.52 -0.50 41.39
N GLY A 453 27.36 0.14 40.23
CA GLY A 453 28.26 0.00 39.09
C GLY A 453 28.22 -1.37 38.43
N ALA A 454 27.07 -2.07 38.47
CA ALA A 454 26.92 -3.32 37.73
C ALA A 454 27.07 -3.09 36.22
N GLU A 455 27.82 -3.96 35.57
CA GLU A 455 27.74 -4.14 34.13
C GLU A 455 26.54 -5.05 33.82
N PHE A 456 25.87 -4.85 32.67
CA PHE A 456 24.63 -5.57 32.35
C PHE A 456 24.75 -6.46 31.11
N GLU A 457 24.16 -7.65 31.20
CA GLU A 457 23.92 -8.53 30.05
C GLU A 457 22.44 -8.49 29.63
N ASN A 458 22.19 -8.73 28.34
CA ASN A 458 20.85 -8.91 27.79
C ASN A 458 20.48 -10.40 27.82
N VAL A 459 19.58 -10.80 28.73
CA VAL A 459 19.04 -12.16 28.79
C VAL A 459 17.60 -12.14 28.28
N GLY A 460 17.45 -12.33 26.97
CA GLY A 460 16.22 -11.99 26.28
C GLY A 460 15.95 -10.49 26.40
N GLN A 461 14.78 -10.12 26.92
CA GLN A 461 14.41 -8.73 27.20
C GLN A 461 14.89 -8.22 28.57
N TRP A 462 15.46 -9.07 29.43
CA TRP A 462 15.90 -8.67 30.76
C TRP A 462 17.29 -8.04 30.75
N LYS A 463 17.45 -6.95 31.51
CA LYS A 463 18.75 -6.45 31.97
C LYS A 463 19.14 -7.12 33.27
N ARG A 464 20.13 -8.00 33.23
CA ARG A 464 20.67 -8.67 34.42
C ARG A 464 22.06 -8.13 34.71
N ALA A 465 22.36 -7.94 35.99
CA ALA A 465 23.73 -7.65 36.41
C ALA A 465 24.62 -8.83 35.98
N TRP A 466 25.58 -8.54 35.12
CA TRP A 466 26.53 -9.49 34.57
C TRP A 466 27.68 -9.72 35.55
N TYR A 467 28.25 -8.63 36.08
CA TYR A 467 29.28 -8.60 37.12
C TYR A 467 29.37 -7.18 37.72
N TYR A 468 30.05 -7.04 38.87
CA TYR A 468 30.24 -5.78 39.60
C TYR A 468 31.75 -5.47 39.69
N PRO A 469 32.33 -4.76 38.71
CA PRO A 469 33.75 -4.39 38.75
C PRO A 469 34.04 -3.45 39.92
N LYS A 470 35.24 -3.57 40.50
CA LYS A 470 35.78 -2.59 41.46
C LYS A 470 36.98 -1.89 40.84
N GLU A 471 37.05 -0.57 41.04
CA GLU A 471 38.15 0.27 40.56
C GLU A 471 38.41 0.07 39.05
N ASN A 472 39.57 -0.45 38.68
CA ASN A 472 39.98 -0.68 37.28
C ASN A 472 40.01 -2.17 36.93
N GLU A 473 39.25 -3.01 37.63
CA GLU A 473 39.14 -4.43 37.29
C GLU A 473 38.54 -4.63 35.89
N ASP A 474 39.14 -5.53 35.11
CA ASP A 474 38.46 -6.10 33.96
C ASP A 474 37.42 -7.17 34.40
N MET A 475 36.60 -7.62 33.44
CA MET A 475 35.57 -8.64 33.70
C MET A 475 36.14 -9.90 34.36
N HIS A 476 37.29 -10.40 33.88
CA HIS A 476 37.85 -11.65 34.39
C HIS A 476 38.32 -11.49 35.84
N GLN A 477 38.94 -10.36 36.17
CA GLN A 477 39.36 -10.03 37.53
C GLN A 477 38.16 -9.91 38.47
N ALA A 478 37.14 -9.15 38.08
CA ALA A 478 35.92 -8.95 38.86
C ALA A 478 35.21 -10.28 39.13
N VAL A 479 34.96 -11.08 38.09
CA VAL A 479 34.29 -12.38 38.21
C VAL A 479 35.12 -13.36 39.05
N ASN A 480 36.44 -13.43 38.86
CA ASN A 480 37.30 -14.29 39.69
C ASN A 480 37.23 -13.90 41.18
N ARG A 481 37.23 -12.59 41.48
CA ARG A 481 37.05 -12.08 42.83
C ARG A 481 35.68 -12.46 43.40
N GLU A 482 34.60 -12.28 42.65
CA GLU A 482 33.23 -12.59 43.07
C GLU A 482 33.02 -14.09 43.34
N VAL A 483 33.54 -14.95 42.47
CA VAL A 483 33.51 -16.41 42.64
C VAL A 483 34.23 -16.81 43.93
N LYS A 484 35.44 -16.27 44.13
CA LYS A 484 36.22 -16.54 45.35
C LYS A 484 35.52 -16.02 46.59
N ALA A 485 35.02 -14.79 46.58
CA ALA A 485 34.29 -14.20 47.71
C ALA A 485 33.05 -15.02 48.11
N THR A 486 32.32 -15.55 47.13
CA THR A 486 31.16 -16.42 47.38
C THR A 486 31.56 -17.75 48.00
N ARG A 487 32.64 -18.38 47.51
CA ARG A 487 33.10 -19.69 48.02
C ARG A 487 33.79 -19.60 49.38
N ASP A 488 34.51 -18.52 49.64
CA ASP A 488 35.23 -18.29 50.89
C ASP A 488 34.34 -17.69 51.99
N GLY A 489 33.21 -17.07 51.61
CA GLY A 489 32.33 -16.35 52.53
C GLY A 489 30.86 -16.35 52.09
N ILE A 490 30.41 -15.26 51.48
CA ILE A 490 29.01 -15.06 51.08
C ILE A 490 28.93 -14.28 49.77
N GLY A 491 28.02 -14.70 48.89
CA GLY A 491 27.69 -14.05 47.63
C GLY A 491 26.18 -13.89 47.49
N ILE A 492 25.77 -12.78 46.87
CA ILE A 492 24.36 -12.43 46.68
C ILE A 492 24.10 -12.28 45.18
N LEU A 493 23.05 -12.93 44.68
CA LEU A 493 22.62 -12.85 43.29
C LEU A 493 21.14 -12.49 43.19
N ASP A 494 20.82 -11.56 42.30
CA ASP A 494 19.46 -11.32 41.84
C ASP A 494 19.00 -12.43 40.89
N ALA A 495 18.17 -13.34 41.41
CA ALA A 495 17.57 -14.45 40.67
C ALA A 495 16.11 -14.18 40.29
N SER A 496 15.65 -12.92 40.39
CA SER A 496 14.25 -12.53 40.15
C SER A 496 13.78 -12.84 38.73
N THR A 497 14.69 -12.95 37.76
CA THR A 497 14.35 -13.15 36.35
C THR A 497 13.98 -14.58 35.97
N LEU A 498 14.20 -15.58 36.83
CA LEU A 498 13.78 -16.96 36.55
C LEU A 498 12.27 -17.02 36.31
N GLY A 499 11.81 -17.86 35.38
CA GLY A 499 10.37 -18.09 35.26
C GLY A 499 9.83 -18.78 36.50
N LYS A 500 8.62 -18.42 36.92
CA LYS A 500 7.97 -18.97 38.11
C LYS A 500 6.51 -19.26 37.77
N ILE A 501 6.06 -20.49 38.01
CA ILE A 501 4.71 -20.95 37.70
C ILE A 501 4.11 -21.59 38.97
N ASP A 502 3.00 -21.03 39.43
CA ASP A 502 2.15 -21.59 40.48
C ASP A 502 1.28 -22.68 39.84
N ILE A 503 1.34 -23.90 40.39
CA ILE A 503 0.67 -25.08 39.85
C ILE A 503 -0.22 -25.64 40.95
N LYS A 504 -1.54 -25.63 40.73
CA LYS A 504 -2.52 -26.09 41.72
C LYS A 504 -3.49 -27.08 41.13
N GLY A 505 -3.91 -28.05 41.96
CA GLY A 505 -5.01 -28.96 41.64
C GLY A 505 -4.69 -30.41 42.00
N ARG A 506 -5.75 -31.22 42.11
CA ARG A 506 -5.66 -32.62 42.60
C ARG A 506 -4.77 -33.52 41.74
N ASP A 507 -4.60 -33.17 40.47
CA ASP A 507 -3.82 -33.96 39.51
C ASP A 507 -2.44 -33.33 39.25
N ALA A 508 -2.02 -32.31 40.02
CA ALA A 508 -0.78 -31.56 39.79
C ALA A 508 0.46 -32.45 39.85
N SER A 509 0.51 -33.39 40.78
CA SER A 509 1.64 -34.32 40.88
C SER A 509 1.72 -35.28 39.69
N GLU A 510 0.58 -35.71 39.15
CA GLU A 510 0.54 -36.56 37.97
C GLU A 510 0.95 -35.77 36.73
N PHE A 511 0.47 -34.54 36.60
CA PHE A 511 0.90 -33.64 35.53
C PHE A 511 2.42 -33.43 35.53
N LEU A 512 3.03 -33.19 36.70
CA LEU A 512 4.48 -33.04 36.80
C LEU A 512 5.25 -34.30 36.41
N ASN A 513 4.71 -35.51 36.63
CA ASN A 513 5.32 -36.76 36.14
C ASN A 513 5.33 -36.86 34.60
N ARG A 514 4.34 -36.26 33.93
CA ARG A 514 4.29 -36.24 32.46
C ARG A 514 5.20 -35.17 31.86
N VAL A 515 5.36 -34.05 32.57
CA VAL A 515 6.16 -32.90 32.14
C VAL A 515 7.66 -33.14 32.31
N TYR A 516 8.07 -33.68 33.45
CA TYR A 516 9.47 -33.87 33.79
C TYR A 516 9.93 -35.30 33.56
N THR A 517 11.23 -35.49 33.32
CA THR A 517 11.83 -36.83 33.15
C THR A 517 11.86 -37.68 34.42
N ASN A 518 11.72 -37.07 35.59
CA ASN A 518 11.83 -37.74 36.89
C ASN A 518 10.49 -37.76 37.63
N ALA A 519 10.33 -38.69 38.58
CA ALA A 519 9.08 -38.86 39.32
C ALA A 519 8.84 -37.74 40.35
N TRP A 520 7.58 -37.37 40.57
CA TRP A 520 7.14 -36.29 41.48
C TRP A 520 6.16 -36.76 42.57
N SER A 521 5.49 -37.90 42.40
CA SER A 521 4.47 -38.43 43.33
C SER A 521 4.93 -38.59 44.78
N LYS A 522 6.24 -38.80 45.01
CA LYS A 522 6.83 -39.02 46.35
C LYS A 522 7.58 -37.80 46.91
N LEU A 523 7.50 -36.63 46.27
CA LEU A 523 8.13 -35.43 46.82
C LEU A 523 7.37 -34.99 48.08
N GLU A 524 8.04 -34.90 49.23
CA GLU A 524 7.40 -34.46 50.48
C GLU A 524 7.05 -32.96 50.44
N ILE A 525 6.02 -32.55 51.18
CA ILE A 525 5.67 -31.14 51.38
C ILE A 525 6.82 -30.41 52.07
N GLY A 526 7.10 -29.17 51.64
CA GLY A 526 8.23 -28.38 52.12
C GLY A 526 9.58 -28.75 51.50
N LYS A 527 9.60 -29.70 50.54
CA LYS A 527 10.79 -30.05 49.77
C LYS A 527 10.70 -29.51 48.34
N CYS A 528 11.88 -29.40 47.72
CA CYS A 528 12.01 -29.09 46.31
C CYS A 528 12.82 -30.16 45.59
N ARG A 529 12.69 -30.22 44.26
CA ARG A 529 13.40 -31.16 43.40
C ARG A 529 13.76 -30.47 42.09
N TYR A 530 14.94 -30.79 41.56
CA TYR A 530 15.35 -30.41 40.21
C TYR A 530 14.76 -31.39 39.19
N GLY A 531 14.33 -30.89 38.03
CA GLY A 531 13.83 -31.70 36.93
C GLY A 531 14.24 -31.15 35.57
N LEU A 532 14.31 -32.05 34.58
CA LEU A 532 14.52 -31.73 33.17
C LEU A 532 13.20 -31.87 32.42
N MET A 533 12.86 -30.89 31.59
CA MET A 533 11.74 -30.96 30.66
C MET A 533 12.27 -31.29 29.27
N LEU A 534 11.65 -32.26 28.60
CA LEU A 534 12.04 -32.66 27.25
C LEU A 534 10.95 -32.29 26.25
N GLY A 535 11.36 -32.03 25.01
CA GLY A 535 10.47 -32.03 23.86
C GLY A 535 10.06 -33.45 23.49
N ASP A 536 9.14 -33.55 22.53
CA ASP A 536 8.60 -34.84 22.05
C ASP A 536 9.68 -35.69 21.35
N ASP A 537 10.79 -35.06 20.94
CA ASP A 537 11.98 -35.68 20.38
C ASP A 537 12.98 -36.18 21.44
N GLY A 538 12.68 -35.98 22.73
CA GLY A 538 13.54 -36.36 23.85
C GLY A 538 14.69 -35.39 24.12
N MET A 539 14.73 -34.23 23.46
CA MET A 539 15.77 -33.21 23.69
C MET A 539 15.38 -32.26 24.82
N VAL A 540 16.36 -31.80 25.59
CA VAL A 540 16.13 -30.84 26.69
C VAL A 540 15.60 -29.52 26.13
N ILE A 541 14.43 -29.10 26.61
CA ILE A 541 13.82 -27.81 26.24
C ILE A 541 13.91 -26.79 27.37
N ASP A 542 13.86 -27.24 28.63
CA ASP A 542 14.08 -26.41 29.80
C ASP A 542 14.37 -27.27 31.04
N ASP A 543 14.69 -26.63 32.14
CA ASP A 543 14.93 -27.25 33.42
C ASP A 543 14.60 -26.31 34.58
N GLY A 544 14.55 -26.86 35.79
CA GLY A 544 14.42 -26.03 36.96
C GLY A 544 14.08 -26.78 38.22
N VAL A 545 13.83 -26.01 39.28
CA VAL A 545 13.49 -26.53 40.59
C VAL A 545 12.01 -26.29 40.86
N THR A 546 11.28 -27.34 41.24
CA THR A 546 9.89 -27.22 41.66
C THR A 546 9.76 -27.57 43.13
N SER A 547 9.10 -26.68 43.88
CA SER A 547 8.86 -26.82 45.32
C SER A 547 7.43 -27.28 45.58
N ARG A 548 7.25 -28.27 46.45
CA ARG A 548 5.92 -28.72 46.88
C ARG A 548 5.51 -27.96 48.14
N LEU A 549 4.54 -27.04 48.01
CA LEU A 549 4.09 -26.18 49.10
C LEU A 549 2.98 -26.84 49.92
N GLU A 550 2.07 -27.55 49.27
CA GLU A 550 1.01 -28.34 49.90
C GLU A 550 0.77 -29.63 49.10
N GLU A 551 -0.23 -30.44 49.49
CA GLU A 551 -0.54 -31.70 48.81
C GLU A 551 -0.77 -31.52 47.31
N ASN A 552 -1.52 -30.47 46.94
CA ASN A 552 -1.97 -30.18 45.58
C ASN A 552 -1.46 -28.81 45.08
N HIS A 553 -0.33 -28.35 45.62
CA HIS A 553 0.21 -27.02 45.31
C HIS A 553 1.73 -27.08 45.16
N PHE A 554 2.20 -26.71 43.98
CA PHE A 554 3.60 -26.65 43.61
C PHE A 554 3.95 -25.27 43.05
N VAL A 555 5.21 -24.86 43.21
CA VAL A 555 5.78 -23.71 42.52
C VAL A 555 6.99 -24.17 41.74
N MET A 556 6.87 -24.11 40.42
CA MET A 556 7.91 -24.45 39.46
C MET A 556 8.75 -23.22 39.16
N THR A 557 10.07 -23.40 39.09
CA THR A 557 10.98 -22.44 38.46
C THR A 557 11.45 -22.96 37.12
N THR A 558 11.71 -22.06 36.18
CA THR A 558 12.20 -22.34 34.82
C THR A 558 13.36 -21.40 34.51
N THR A 559 14.08 -21.63 33.43
CA THR A 559 15.11 -20.68 32.99
C THR A 559 14.50 -19.30 32.66
N THR A 560 15.29 -18.24 32.78
CA THR A 560 14.85 -16.86 32.46
C THR A 560 14.39 -16.72 31.01
N GLY A 561 15.10 -17.33 30.06
CA GLY A 561 14.82 -17.20 28.63
C GLY A 561 13.54 -17.90 28.20
N ASN A 562 13.18 -19.01 28.87
CA ASN A 562 12.09 -19.88 28.44
C ASN A 562 10.81 -19.76 29.28
N ALA A 563 10.75 -18.87 30.27
CA ALA A 563 9.60 -18.70 31.17
C ALA A 563 8.23 -18.69 30.44
N ALA A 564 8.11 -17.89 29.37
CA ALA A 564 6.88 -17.82 28.59
C ALA A 564 6.64 -19.10 27.77
N SER A 565 7.69 -19.66 27.15
CA SER A 565 7.59 -20.86 26.32
C SER A 565 7.18 -22.09 27.14
N VAL A 566 7.73 -22.26 28.34
CA VAL A 566 7.34 -23.35 29.25
C VAL A 566 5.88 -23.20 29.64
N MET A 567 5.45 -22.02 30.12
CA MET A 567 4.04 -21.77 30.46
C MET A 567 3.10 -22.12 29.30
N SER A 568 3.42 -21.66 28.08
CA SER A 568 2.63 -21.96 26.89
C SER A 568 2.59 -23.46 26.57
N LYS A 569 3.71 -24.18 26.68
CA LYS A 569 3.75 -25.64 26.42
C LYS A 569 2.95 -26.42 27.46
N LEU A 570 3.02 -26.02 28.74
CA LEU A 570 2.24 -26.66 29.80
C LEU A 570 0.73 -26.46 29.59
N GLU A 571 0.31 -25.25 29.24
CA GLU A 571 -1.09 -24.95 28.89
C GLU A 571 -1.54 -25.71 27.63
N ASP A 572 -0.69 -25.78 26.60
CA ASP A 572 -0.97 -26.52 25.37
C ASP A 572 -1.31 -27.99 25.68
N TRP A 573 -0.48 -28.68 26.47
CA TRP A 573 -0.73 -30.06 26.89
C TRP A 573 -2.02 -30.20 27.72
N LEU A 574 -2.25 -29.32 28.70
CA LEU A 574 -3.47 -29.39 29.52
C LEU A 574 -4.74 -29.14 28.70
N GLN A 575 -4.70 -28.25 27.71
CA GLN A 575 -5.87 -27.90 26.93
C GLN A 575 -6.15 -28.89 25.78
N THR A 576 -5.10 -29.47 25.18
CA THR A 576 -5.23 -30.24 23.94
C THR A 576 -5.08 -31.75 24.13
N GLU A 577 -4.28 -32.19 25.10
CA GLU A 577 -3.96 -33.62 25.28
C GLU A 577 -4.54 -34.19 26.58
N TRP A 578 -4.52 -33.42 27.67
CA TRP A 578 -4.97 -33.87 28.99
C TRP A 578 -6.05 -32.99 29.64
N PRO A 579 -7.14 -32.63 28.93
CA PRO A 579 -8.19 -31.76 29.45
C PRO A 579 -8.96 -32.35 30.64
N GLU A 580 -8.80 -33.65 30.90
CA GLU A 580 -9.36 -34.33 32.07
C GLU A 580 -8.65 -33.97 33.38
N LEU A 581 -7.34 -33.65 33.33
CA LEU A 581 -6.54 -33.35 34.51
C LEU A 581 -7.03 -32.05 35.16
N LYS A 582 -7.23 -32.08 36.47
CA LYS A 582 -7.60 -30.91 37.26
C LYS A 582 -6.34 -30.23 37.78
N VAL A 583 -5.70 -29.51 36.87
CA VAL A 583 -4.50 -28.70 37.11
C VAL A 583 -4.73 -27.30 36.55
N TYR A 584 -4.31 -26.31 37.32
CA TYR A 584 -4.41 -24.90 36.98
C TYR A 584 -3.04 -24.26 37.15
N LEU A 585 -2.62 -23.53 36.12
CA LEU A 585 -1.33 -22.88 36.07
C LEU A 585 -1.52 -21.37 36.20
N THR A 586 -0.61 -20.70 36.90
CA THR A 586 -0.56 -19.24 36.96
C THR A 586 0.89 -18.80 36.95
N SER A 587 1.27 -17.96 35.98
CA SER A 587 2.61 -17.37 36.04
C SER A 587 2.70 -16.41 37.21
N VAL A 588 3.67 -16.65 38.09
CA VAL A 588 4.02 -15.79 39.23
C VAL A 588 5.45 -15.24 39.07
N THR A 589 5.96 -15.23 37.84
CA THR A 589 7.31 -14.77 37.48
C THR A 589 7.59 -13.36 37.98
N GLU A 590 6.68 -12.42 37.72
CA GLU A 590 6.85 -11.01 38.11
C GLU A 590 6.31 -10.70 39.53
N GLN A 591 5.61 -11.64 40.15
CA GLN A 591 5.07 -11.49 41.50
C GLN A 591 6.17 -11.56 42.56
N PHE A 592 7.22 -12.35 42.30
CA PHE A 592 8.26 -12.64 43.28
C PHE A 592 9.65 -12.19 42.79
N ALA A 593 10.23 -11.22 43.50
CA ALA A 593 11.67 -11.02 43.47
C ALA A 593 12.37 -12.17 44.20
N THR A 594 13.60 -12.48 43.82
CA THR A 594 14.36 -13.58 44.42
C THR A 594 15.80 -13.17 44.62
N ILE A 595 16.24 -13.18 45.88
CA ILE A 595 17.64 -12.95 46.25
C ILE A 595 18.22 -14.29 46.67
N SER A 596 19.20 -14.76 45.91
CA SER A 596 19.94 -15.98 46.23
C SER A 596 21.16 -15.60 47.07
N ILE A 597 21.22 -16.13 48.29
CA ILE A 597 22.33 -15.94 49.22
C ILE A 597 23.12 -17.25 49.27
N ASN A 598 24.37 -17.23 48.82
CA ASN A 598 25.18 -18.43 48.61
C ASN A 598 26.50 -18.32 49.37
N GLY A 599 27.07 -19.46 49.78
CA GLY A 599 28.37 -19.55 50.44
C GLY A 599 28.32 -20.14 51.85
N PRO A 600 29.47 -20.51 52.45
CA PRO A 600 29.54 -21.14 53.77
C PRO A 600 29.03 -20.25 54.91
N CYS A 601 29.00 -18.93 54.72
CA CYS A 601 28.48 -17.99 55.71
C CYS A 601 27.00 -17.61 55.52
N ALA A 602 26.29 -18.26 54.58
CA ALA A 602 24.87 -18.01 54.39
C ALA A 602 24.04 -18.49 55.61
N PRO A 603 22.93 -17.81 55.97
CA PRO A 603 22.06 -18.24 57.06
C PRO A 603 21.46 -19.61 56.76
N GLN A 604 21.40 -20.50 57.76
CA GLN A 604 20.74 -21.81 57.66
C GLN A 604 19.22 -21.70 57.80
#